data_AF-A0A0F5FL21-F1
#
_entry.id   AF-A0A0F5FL21-F1
#
_cell.length_a   1.000
_cell.length_b   1.000
_cell.length_c   1.000
_cell.angle_alpha   90.00
_cell.angle_beta   90.00
_cell.angle_gamma   90.00
#
_symmetry.space_group_name_H-M   'P 1'
#
loop_
_entity.id
_entity.type
_entity.pdbx_description
1 polymer ?
#
loop_
_entity_poly.entity_id
_entity_poly.type
_entity_poly.pdbx_seq_one_letter_code
_entity_poly.pdbx_strand_id
1 'polypeptide(L)'
;MDFNSSLRIAATGLQAQTARMRVIAENIANADSAGKAPGDEPYRRRIPTFQTVFDNEVGGRVVEVGRMAYDMSDFTSRYEPGHPAADATGYVQYPNVNTLIETVDMREAQRSYEANLNVVTVTRQMLGRTLDILRG
;
A
#
# COMPACT_ATOMS: atom_id res chain seq x y z
N MET A 1 -15.03 -25.15 0.49
CA MET A 1 -13.93 -24.27 0.04
C MET A 1 -12.80 -25.15 -0.41
N ASP A 2 -12.40 -25.03 -1.67
CA ASP A 2 -11.22 -25.73 -2.19
C ASP A 2 -9.96 -25.09 -1.58
N PHE A 3 -8.96 -25.89 -1.22
CA PHE A 3 -7.67 -25.37 -0.75
C PHE A 3 -7.01 -24.49 -1.81
N ASN A 4 -7.20 -24.80 -3.09
CA ASN A 4 -6.69 -23.98 -4.19
C ASN A 4 -7.32 -22.59 -4.22
N SER A 5 -8.65 -22.50 -4.02
CA SER A 5 -9.32 -21.21 -4.00
C SER A 5 -8.91 -20.36 -2.80
N SER A 6 -8.78 -20.95 -1.61
CA SER A 6 -8.24 -20.25 -0.43
C SER A 6 -6.83 -19.71 -0.64
N LEU A 7 -5.95 -20.49 -1.29
CA LEU A 7 -4.60 -20.05 -1.64
C LEU A 7 -4.60 -18.91 -2.64
N ARG A 8 -5.42 -18.98 -3.69
CA ARG A 8 -5.54 -17.92 -4.70
C ARG A 8 -6.09 -16.62 -4.10
N ILE A 9 -7.13 -16.69 -3.27
CA ILE A 9 -7.69 -15.53 -2.57
C ILE A 9 -6.62 -14.90 -1.67
N ALA A 10 -5.95 -15.70 -0.83
CA ALA A 10 -4.87 -15.21 0.03
C ALA A 10 -3.72 -14.59 -0.79
N ALA A 11 -3.37 -15.17 -1.93
CA ALA A 11 -2.34 -14.62 -2.83
C ALA A 11 -2.73 -13.25 -3.40
N THR A 12 -3.99 -13.06 -3.83
CA THR A 12 -4.47 -11.75 -4.30
C THR A 12 -4.45 -10.72 -3.18
N GLY A 13 -4.83 -11.12 -1.95
CA GLY A 13 -4.73 -10.28 -0.76
C GLY A 13 -3.29 -9.90 -0.42
N LEU A 14 -2.34 -10.83 -0.54
CA LEU A 14 -0.91 -10.55 -0.35
C LEU A 14 -0.42 -9.51 -1.36
N GLN A 15 -0.71 -9.69 -2.65
CA GLN A 15 -0.33 -8.74 -3.69
C GLN A 15 -0.91 -7.35 -3.45
N ALA A 16 -2.18 -7.26 -3.04
CA ALA A 16 -2.82 -5.99 -2.71
C ALA A 16 -2.11 -5.28 -1.54
N GLN A 17 -1.81 -6.00 -0.45
CA GLN A 17 -1.11 -5.39 0.69
C GLN A 17 0.36 -5.06 0.38
N THR A 18 1.04 -5.85 -0.44
CA THR A 18 2.38 -5.49 -0.94
C THR A 18 2.35 -4.20 -1.75
N ALA A 19 1.36 -4.03 -2.63
CA ALA A 19 1.17 -2.79 -3.37
C ALA A 19 0.88 -1.61 -2.44
N ARG A 20 0.00 -1.80 -1.43
CA ARG A 20 -0.27 -0.78 -0.40
C ARG A 20 1.01 -0.34 0.32
N MET A 21 1.79 -1.30 0.82
CA MET A 21 3.05 -1.02 1.52
C MET A 21 4.07 -0.29 0.63
N ARG A 22 4.16 -0.65 -0.65
CA ARG A 22 5.03 0.04 -1.60
C ARG A 22 4.64 1.50 -1.77
N VAL A 23 3.36 1.79 -1.97
CA VAL A 23 2.88 3.17 -2.12
C VAL A 23 3.12 3.99 -0.86
N ILE A 24 2.86 3.40 0.32
CA ILE A 24 3.13 4.06 1.60
C ILE A 24 4.63 4.34 1.76
N ALA A 25 5.50 3.39 1.39
CA ALA A 25 6.95 3.62 1.43
C ALA A 25 7.39 4.74 0.47
N GLU A 26 6.80 4.80 -0.74
CA GLU A 26 7.03 5.90 -1.68
C GLU A 26 6.57 7.25 -1.10
N ASN A 27 5.43 7.30 -0.41
CA ASN A 27 4.93 8.50 0.26
C ASN A 27 5.89 8.94 1.38
N ILE A 28 6.27 8.04 2.29
CA ILE A 28 7.17 8.35 3.40
C ILE A 28 8.53 8.84 2.89
N ALA A 29 9.10 8.17 1.88
CA ALA A 29 10.39 8.56 1.29
C ALA A 29 10.37 9.95 0.67
N ASN A 30 9.19 10.40 0.22
CA ASN A 30 8.99 11.73 -0.35
C ASN A 30 8.26 12.68 0.61
N ALA A 31 8.10 12.37 1.91
CA ALA A 31 7.32 13.24 2.80
C ALA A 31 7.99 14.60 3.03
N ASP A 32 9.32 14.64 3.01
CA ASP A 32 10.13 15.84 3.26
C ASP A 32 10.77 16.40 1.97
N SER A 33 10.35 15.94 0.78
CA SER A 33 10.91 16.43 -0.49
C SER A 33 10.32 17.78 -0.88
N ALA A 34 10.99 18.85 -0.48
CA ALA A 34 10.71 20.20 -0.97
C ALA A 34 11.03 20.33 -2.48
N GLY A 35 10.41 21.33 -3.12
CA GLY A 35 10.80 21.78 -4.45
C GLY A 35 12.28 22.18 -4.53
N LYS A 36 12.84 22.26 -5.74
CA LYS A 36 14.23 22.70 -5.96
C LYS A 36 14.31 24.19 -6.29
N ALA A 37 13.25 24.73 -6.88
CA ALA A 37 13.09 26.13 -7.23
C ALA A 37 11.72 26.67 -6.80
N PRO A 38 11.56 28.01 -6.70
CA PRO A 38 10.28 28.62 -6.40
C PRO A 38 9.25 28.26 -7.47
N GLY A 39 8.10 27.75 -7.06
CA GLY A 39 7.02 27.33 -7.96
C GLY A 39 7.06 25.86 -8.39
N ASP A 40 8.06 25.09 -7.97
CA ASP A 40 8.04 23.63 -8.14
C ASP A 40 6.91 23.01 -7.30
N GLU A 41 6.05 22.20 -7.94
CA GLU A 41 5.03 21.45 -7.21
C GLU A 41 5.70 20.29 -6.45
N PRO A 42 5.54 20.21 -5.11
CA PRO A 42 6.13 19.12 -4.33
C PRO A 42 5.44 17.79 -4.62
N TYR A 43 6.03 16.70 -4.12
CA TYR A 43 5.43 15.37 -4.25
C TYR A 43 3.99 15.35 -3.71
N ARG A 44 3.06 14.82 -4.50
CA ARG A 44 1.66 14.64 -4.10
C ARG A 44 1.45 13.22 -3.61
N ARG A 45 0.88 13.09 -2.40
CA ARG A 45 0.57 11.82 -1.77
C ARG A 45 -0.24 10.93 -2.71
N ARG A 46 0.21 9.68 -2.83
CA ARG A 46 -0.45 8.65 -3.64
C ARG A 46 -1.29 7.75 -2.75
N ILE A 47 -2.48 7.42 -3.23
CA ILE A 47 -3.43 6.54 -2.54
C ILE A 47 -3.62 5.28 -3.40
N PRO A 48 -3.27 4.09 -2.89
CA PRO A 48 -3.54 2.85 -3.61
C PRO A 48 -5.04 2.58 -3.60
N THR A 49 -5.61 2.25 -4.76
CA THR A 49 -7.02 1.82 -4.86
C THR A 49 -7.09 0.33 -5.09
N PHE A 50 -8.18 -0.29 -4.62
CA PHE A 50 -8.42 -1.71 -4.75
C PHE A 50 -9.85 -1.95 -5.19
N GLN A 51 -10.04 -3.00 -5.97
CA GLN A 51 -11.36 -3.45 -6.40
C GLN A 51 -11.54 -4.91 -6.05
N THR A 52 -12.75 -5.24 -5.60
CA THR A 52 -13.14 -6.61 -5.32
C THR A 52 -13.91 -7.15 -6.50
N VAL A 53 -13.40 -8.21 -7.12
CA VAL A 53 -13.99 -8.83 -8.32
C VAL A 53 -14.36 -10.27 -7.99
N PHE A 54 -15.47 -10.75 -8.52
CA PHE A 54 -15.82 -12.16 -8.44
C PHE A 54 -15.11 -12.92 -9.56
N ASP A 55 -14.27 -13.87 -9.18
CA ASP A 55 -13.52 -14.72 -10.10
C ASP A 55 -14.19 -16.10 -10.15
N ASN A 56 -14.70 -16.47 -11.33
CA ASN A 56 -15.40 -17.74 -11.56
C ASN A 56 -14.46 -18.96 -11.52
N GLU A 57 -13.18 -18.80 -11.84
CA GLU A 57 -12.18 -19.87 -11.75
C GLU A 57 -11.82 -20.16 -10.29
N VAL A 58 -11.76 -19.11 -9.47
CA VAL A 58 -11.52 -19.21 -8.03
C VAL A 58 -12.80 -19.61 -7.28
N GLY A 59 -13.98 -19.34 -7.86
CA GLY A 59 -15.28 -19.54 -7.20
C GLY A 59 -15.46 -18.61 -5.99
N GLY A 60 -14.84 -17.42 -6.02
CA GLY A 60 -14.76 -16.53 -4.87
C GLY A 60 -14.41 -15.09 -5.26
N ARG A 61 -14.42 -14.20 -4.26
CA ARG A 61 -14.01 -12.80 -4.46
C ARG A 61 -12.51 -12.67 -4.30
N VAL A 62 -11.87 -12.06 -5.30
CA VAL A 62 -10.45 -11.70 -5.31
C VAL A 62 -10.29 -10.19 -5.25
N VAL A 63 -9.10 -9.74 -4.85
CA VAL A 63 -8.76 -8.31 -4.81
C VAL A 63 -7.78 -8.00 -5.92
N GLU A 64 -8.08 -6.96 -6.69
CA GLU A 64 -7.19 -6.43 -7.71
C GLU A 64 -6.75 -5.02 -7.35
N VAL A 65 -5.51 -4.70 -7.72
CA VAL A 65 -4.96 -3.35 -7.54
C VAL A 65 -5.51 -2.45 -8.65
N GLY A 66 -6.21 -1.40 -8.25
CA GLY A 66 -6.76 -0.40 -9.15
C GLY A 66 -5.74 0.67 -9.54
N ARG A 67 -6.23 1.75 -10.14
CA ARG A 67 -5.39 2.90 -10.53
C ARG A 67 -4.94 3.67 -9.28
N MET A 68 -3.69 4.13 -9.27
CA MET A 68 -3.24 5.04 -8.23
C MET A 68 -4.04 6.35 -8.28
N ALA A 69 -4.59 6.74 -7.14
CA ALA A 69 -5.21 8.04 -6.96
C ALA A 69 -4.22 9.01 -6.29
N TYR A 70 -4.48 10.30 -6.43
CA TYR A 70 -3.70 11.34 -5.76
C TYR A 70 -4.56 12.03 -4.71
N ASP A 71 -3.95 12.39 -3.59
CA ASP A 71 -4.59 13.23 -2.59
C ASP A 71 -4.63 14.68 -3.07
N MET A 72 -5.84 15.20 -3.28
CA MET A 72 -6.07 16.57 -3.77
C MET A 72 -6.13 17.61 -2.64
N SER A 73 -5.85 17.21 -1.40
CA SER A 73 -5.69 18.14 -0.27
C SER A 73 -4.50 19.09 -0.51
N ASP A 74 -4.56 20.26 0.10
CA ASP A 74 -3.53 21.29 -0.03
C ASP A 74 -2.17 20.83 0.49
N PHE A 75 -1.11 21.39 -0.09
CA PHE A 75 0.27 21.19 0.34
C PHE A 75 0.55 21.89 1.68
N THR A 76 1.52 21.38 2.42
CA THR A 76 1.94 21.98 3.68
C THR A 76 2.93 23.11 3.39
N SER A 77 2.62 24.34 3.79
CA SER A 77 3.56 25.47 3.63
C SER A 77 4.34 25.73 4.91
N ARG A 78 5.65 25.95 4.79
CA ARG A 78 6.53 26.26 5.92
C ARG A 78 7.38 27.49 5.60
N TYR A 79 7.52 28.38 6.56
CA TYR A 79 8.34 29.59 6.41
C TYR A 79 9.82 29.26 6.56
N GLU A 80 10.57 29.33 5.46
CA GLU A 80 12.00 29.06 5.36
C GLU A 80 12.67 30.04 4.36
N PRO A 81 12.85 31.33 4.71
CA PRO A 81 13.25 32.39 3.77
C PRO A 81 14.67 32.24 3.15
N GLY A 82 15.49 31.32 3.67
CA GLY A 82 16.81 31.00 3.12
C GLY A 82 16.82 29.76 2.21
N HIS A 83 15.67 29.11 2.01
CA HIS A 83 15.58 27.88 1.23
C HIS A 83 15.55 28.20 -0.28
N PRO A 84 16.27 27.44 -1.14
CA PRO A 84 16.31 27.70 -2.59
C PRO A 84 14.94 27.69 -3.28
N ALA A 85 13.99 26.93 -2.74
CA ALA A 85 12.62 26.83 -3.23
C ALA A 85 11.61 27.73 -2.50
N ALA A 86 12.08 28.68 -1.69
CA ALA A 86 11.22 29.65 -1.05
C ALA A 86 10.63 30.61 -2.10
N ASP A 87 9.35 30.89 -1.98
CA ASP A 87 8.69 31.91 -2.78
C ASP A 87 9.13 33.33 -2.38
N ALA A 88 8.56 34.35 -3.05
CA ALA A 88 8.88 35.76 -2.78
C ALA A 88 8.54 36.21 -1.34
N THR A 89 7.72 35.45 -0.60
CA THR A 89 7.35 35.74 0.79
C THR A 89 8.11 34.87 1.78
N GLY A 90 9.00 33.97 1.33
CA GLY A 90 9.86 33.14 2.17
C GLY A 90 9.24 31.79 2.56
N TYR A 91 8.15 31.36 1.92
CA TYR A 91 7.47 30.09 2.18
C TYR A 91 7.90 29.01 1.19
N VAL A 92 8.05 27.79 1.69
CA VAL A 92 8.35 26.58 0.92
C VAL A 92 7.16 25.63 1.02
N GLN A 93 6.76 25.06 -0.11
CA GLN A 93 5.74 24.03 -0.15
C GLN A 93 6.34 22.64 0.06
N TYR A 94 5.69 21.87 0.91
CA TYR A 94 5.99 20.50 1.21
C TYR A 94 4.84 19.57 0.82
N PRO A 95 5.16 18.30 0.51
CA PRO A 95 4.19 17.25 0.24
C PRO A 95 3.05 17.19 1.25
N ASN A 96 1.85 16.84 0.78
CA ASN A 96 0.68 16.60 1.62
C ASN A 96 0.69 15.18 2.24
N VAL A 97 1.88 14.74 2.67
CA VAL A 97 2.11 13.43 3.28
C VAL A 97 2.29 13.61 4.79
N ASN A 98 1.52 12.85 5.58
CA ASN A 98 1.72 12.79 7.02
C ASN A 98 2.37 11.46 7.40
N THR A 99 3.66 11.51 7.74
CA THR A 99 4.45 10.31 8.08
C THR A 99 3.87 9.50 9.25
N LEU A 100 3.20 10.13 10.21
CA LEU A 100 2.54 9.41 11.31
C LEU A 100 1.37 8.58 10.79
N ILE A 101 0.53 9.15 9.91
CA ILE A 101 -0.59 8.45 9.30
C ILE A 101 -0.06 7.31 8.42
N GLU A 102 0.91 7.59 7.55
CA GLU A 102 1.51 6.59 6.66
C GLU A 102 2.16 5.44 7.45
N THR A 103 2.78 5.70 8.60
CA THR A 103 3.36 4.64 9.45
C THR A 103 2.27 3.75 10.08
N VAL A 104 1.13 4.34 10.47
CA VAL A 104 -0.01 3.58 10.98
C VAL A 104 -0.63 2.72 9.88
N ASP A 105 -0.81 3.29 8.68
CA ASP A 105 -1.30 2.57 7.50
C ASP A 105 -0.34 1.43 7.11
N MET A 106 0.98 1.64 7.22
CA MET A 106 1.99 0.61 6.95
C MET A 106 1.82 -0.56 7.91
N ARG A 107 1.64 -0.28 9.21
CA ARG A 107 1.41 -1.32 10.23
C ARG A 107 0.12 -2.09 9.98
N GLU A 108 -0.93 -1.42 9.55
CA GLU A 108 -2.19 -2.06 9.17
C GLU A 108 -1.99 -3.01 7.98
N ALA A 109 -1.34 -2.52 6.91
CA ALA A 109 -1.04 -3.32 5.72
C ALA A 109 -0.16 -4.55 6.04
N GLN A 110 0.84 -4.38 6.91
CA GLN A 110 1.70 -5.47 7.39
C GLN A 110 0.89 -6.54 8.13
N ARG A 111 0.00 -6.15 9.06
CA ARG A 111 -0.86 -7.13 9.77
C ARG A 111 -1.77 -7.90 8.81
N SER A 112 -2.34 -7.23 7.80
CA SER A 112 -3.16 -7.89 6.78
C SER A 112 -2.33 -8.82 5.88
N TYR A 113 -1.09 -8.43 5.55
CA TYR A 113 -0.15 -9.29 4.84
C TYR A 113 0.18 -10.55 5.65
N GLU A 114 0.51 -10.41 6.93
CA GLU A 114 0.75 -11.53 7.84
C GLU A 114 -0.46 -12.46 7.98
N ALA A 115 -1.67 -11.89 8.08
CA ALA A 115 -2.91 -12.67 8.13
C ALA A 115 -3.08 -13.54 6.87
N ASN A 116 -2.87 -12.98 5.68
CA ASN A 116 -2.94 -13.74 4.43
C ASN A 116 -1.83 -14.80 4.34
N LEU A 117 -0.63 -14.49 4.82
CA LEU A 117 0.49 -15.44 4.86
C LEU A 117 0.19 -16.63 5.80
N ASN A 118 -0.48 -16.37 6.92
CA ASN A 118 -0.93 -17.41 7.84
C ASN A 118 -1.95 -18.34 7.18
N VAL A 119 -2.91 -17.79 6.42
CA VAL A 119 -3.88 -18.60 5.64
C VAL A 119 -3.15 -19.52 4.67
N VAL A 120 -2.14 -19.01 3.96
CA VAL A 120 -1.32 -19.81 3.03
C VAL A 120 -0.59 -20.94 3.76
N THR A 121 0.03 -20.62 4.90
CA THR A 121 0.81 -21.56 5.70
C THR A 121 -0.07 -22.69 6.26
N VAL A 122 -1.20 -22.34 6.88
CA VAL A 122 -2.16 -23.31 7.42
C VAL A 122 -2.73 -24.19 6.31
N THR A 123 -3.06 -23.59 5.16
CA THR A 123 -3.58 -24.35 4.00
C THR A 123 -2.56 -25.36 3.49
N ARG A 124 -1.28 -24.96 3.35
CA ARG A 124 -0.19 -25.88 2.96
C ARG A 124 0.01 -27.02 3.96
N GLN A 125 -0.08 -26.72 5.25
CA GLN A 125 0.03 -27.73 6.30
C GLN A 125 -1.12 -28.75 6.23
N MET A 126 -2.35 -28.29 6.01
CA MET A 126 -3.52 -29.16 5.84
C MET A 126 -3.37 -30.06 4.61
N LEU A 127 -2.93 -29.50 3.48
CA LEU A 127 -2.65 -30.24 2.24
C LEU A 127 -1.61 -31.34 2.44
N GLY A 128 -0.50 -31.04 3.12
CA GLY A 128 0.53 -32.03 3.45
C GLY A 128 -0.03 -33.19 4.27
N ARG A 129 -0.76 -32.88 5.36
CA ARG A 129 -1.41 -33.90 6.19
C ARG A 129 -2.38 -34.78 5.40
N THR A 130 -3.17 -34.19 4.50
CA THR A 130 -4.08 -34.98 3.65
C THR A 130 -3.34 -35.89 2.68
N LEU A 131 -2.20 -35.45 2.12
CA LEU A 131 -1.39 -36.30 1.25
C LEU A 131 -0.73 -37.45 2.03
N ASP A 132 -0.30 -37.20 3.25
CA ASP A 132 0.27 -38.23 4.12
C ASP A 132 -0.78 -39.31 4.46
N ILE A 133 -2.03 -38.91 4.74
CA ILE A 133 -3.15 -39.85 4.97
C ILE A 133 -3.43 -40.70 3.73
N LEU A 134 -3.30 -40.14 2.52
CA LEU A 134 -3.54 -40.87 1.27
C LEU A 134 -2.40 -41.82 0.86
N ARG A 135 -1.20 -41.66 1.43
CA ARG A 135 -0.04 -42.51 1.16
C ARG A 135 0.10 -43.68 2.13
N GLY A 136 -0.55 -43.62 3.29
CA GLY A 136 -0.65 -44.71 4.26
C GLY A 136 -1.79 -45.66 3.93
#